data_AF-A0A2H1K583-F1
#
_entry.id   AF-A0A2H1K583-F1
#
_cell.length_a   1.000
_cell.length_b   1.000
_cell.length_c   1.000
_cell.angle_alpha   90.00
_cell.angle_beta   90.00
_cell.angle_gamma   90.00
#
_symmetry.space_group_name_H-M   'P 1'
#
loop_
_entity.id
_entity.type
_entity.pdbx_description
1 polymer ?
#
loop_
_entity_poly.entity_id
_entity_poly.type
_entity_poly.pdbx_seq_one_letter_code
_entity_poly.pdbx_strand_id
1 'polypeptide(L)'
;MPSILIAIRNWGEPSAISTGTTAFTVYIVVWAEVIAGGVLGFLAIRSGHSEWVAPLILAIVGIHFFALAFVFAQPVLHLSGVLITLIAIVAFFLPRGPAAPSFWCGLLGAPVFLVIGLWCLLVGRSAMAAN
;
A
#
# COMPACT_ATOMS: atom_id res chain seq x y z
N MET A 1 5.06 18.30 6.51
CA MET A 1 4.11 19.23 5.85
C MET A 1 4.57 19.79 4.49
N PRO A 2 5.81 19.63 3.96
CA PRO A 2 6.13 20.08 2.61
C PRO A 2 5.54 19.21 1.48
N SER A 3 5.42 17.89 1.67
CA SER A 3 5.10 16.94 0.58
C SER A 3 3.68 17.03 0.04
N ILE A 4 2.70 17.36 0.89
CA ILE A 4 1.29 17.48 0.48
C ILE A 4 1.08 18.73 -0.38
N LEU A 5 1.77 19.83 -0.07
CA LEU A 5 1.71 21.07 -0.85
C LEU A 5 2.31 20.86 -2.25
N ILE A 6 3.40 20.07 -2.35
CA ILE A 6 3.99 19.68 -3.63
C ILE A 6 3.01 18.83 -4.45
N ALA A 7 2.31 17.87 -3.81
CA ALA A 7 1.30 17.05 -4.49
C ALA A 7 0.13 17.89 -5.02
N ILE A 8 -0.37 18.87 -4.24
CA ILE A 8 -1.45 19.76 -4.66
C ILE A 8 -1.02 20.62 -5.86
N ARG A 9 0.17 21.23 -5.79
CA ARG A 9 0.68 22.10 -6.86
C ARG A 9 0.92 21.37 -8.18
N ASN A 10 1.32 20.11 -8.11
CA ASN A 10 1.67 19.30 -9.28
C ASN A 10 0.56 18.30 -9.67
N TRP A 11 -0.67 18.47 -9.17
CA TRP A 11 -1.77 17.53 -9.43
C TRP A 11 -2.15 17.40 -10.92
N GLY A 12 -1.89 18.46 -11.71
CA GLY A 12 -2.11 18.49 -13.15
C GLY A 12 -0.89 18.08 -14.01
N GLU A 13 0.26 17.80 -13.39
CA GLU A 13 1.49 17.43 -14.10
C GLU A 13 1.47 15.95 -14.53
N PRO A 14 2.27 15.55 -15.54
CA PRO A 14 2.35 14.17 -16.00
C PRO A 14 2.59 13.18 -14.85
N SER A 15 1.73 12.18 -14.77
CA SER A 15 1.80 11.14 -13.74
C SER A 15 2.99 10.20 -13.97
N ALA A 16 3.14 9.19 -13.10
CA ALA A 16 4.10 8.09 -13.24
C ALA A 16 4.04 7.33 -14.58
N ILE A 17 3.06 7.62 -15.44
CA ILE A 17 2.88 7.05 -16.79
C ILE A 17 3.67 7.84 -17.86
N SER A 18 4.25 9.00 -17.52
CA SER A 18 5.10 9.78 -18.42
C SER A 18 6.41 9.06 -18.73
N THR A 19 6.55 8.59 -19.97
CA THR A 19 7.68 7.79 -20.43
C THR A 19 9.00 8.58 -20.41
N GLY A 20 10.12 7.89 -20.22
CA GLY A 20 11.46 8.50 -20.19
C GLY A 20 11.89 9.08 -18.84
N THR A 21 11.08 8.90 -17.79
CA THR A 21 11.40 9.33 -16.42
C THR A 21 11.79 8.15 -15.52
N THR A 22 12.61 8.40 -14.49
CA THR A 22 12.93 7.38 -13.47
C THR A 22 11.68 6.88 -12.75
N ALA A 23 10.71 7.76 -12.51
CA ALA A 23 9.42 7.41 -11.91
C ALA A 23 8.66 6.37 -12.75
N PHE A 24 8.65 6.54 -14.08
CA PHE A 24 8.07 5.56 -15.00
C PHE A 24 8.82 4.22 -14.99
N THR A 25 10.16 4.22 -15.01
CA THR A 25 10.94 2.98 -14.92
C THR A 25 10.64 2.23 -13.63
N VAL A 26 10.62 2.91 -12.48
CA VAL A 26 10.27 2.30 -11.20
C VAL A 26 8.84 1.77 -11.23
N TYR A 27 7.88 2.55 -11.73
CA TYR A 27 6.48 2.13 -11.86
C TYR A 27 6.30 0.87 -12.74
N ILE A 28 7.09 0.71 -13.79
CA ILE A 28 7.09 -0.55 -14.58
C ILE A 28 7.64 -1.72 -13.77
N VAL A 29 8.72 -1.53 -13.02
CA VAL A 29 9.29 -2.58 -12.16
C VAL A 29 8.31 -3.01 -11.07
N VAL A 30 7.49 -2.09 -10.57
CA VAL A 30 6.44 -2.39 -9.59
C VAL A 30 5.43 -3.45 -10.07
N TRP A 31 5.21 -3.61 -11.37
CA TRP A 31 4.38 -4.71 -11.88
C TRP A 31 4.91 -6.10 -11.53
N ALA A 32 6.22 -6.24 -11.30
CA ALA A 32 6.81 -7.48 -10.84
C ALA A 32 6.23 -7.90 -9.47
N GLU A 33 5.91 -6.95 -8.59
CA GLU A 33 5.29 -7.24 -7.27
C GLU A 33 3.87 -7.77 -7.43
N VAL A 34 3.10 -7.20 -8.35
CA VAL A 34 1.72 -7.63 -8.65
C VAL A 34 1.72 -9.05 -9.23
N ILE A 35 2.63 -9.31 -10.19
CA ILE A 35 2.82 -10.64 -10.77
C ILE A 35 3.26 -11.63 -9.68
N ALA A 36 4.24 -11.25 -8.85
CA ALA A 36 4.69 -12.07 -7.73
C ALA A 36 3.53 -12.40 -6.78
N GLY A 37 2.64 -11.46 -6.48
CA GLY A 37 1.44 -11.71 -5.68
C GLY A 37 0.47 -12.69 -6.32
N GLY A 38 0.23 -12.57 -7.63
CA GLY A 38 -0.58 -13.54 -8.38
C GLY A 38 0.02 -14.94 -8.34
N VAL A 39 1.33 -15.07 -8.61
CA VAL A 39 2.06 -16.34 -8.61
C VAL A 39 2.05 -16.96 -7.21
N LEU A 40 2.43 -16.21 -6.18
CA LEU A 40 2.47 -16.69 -4.80
C LEU A 40 1.07 -17.06 -4.29
N GLY A 41 0.04 -16.28 -4.64
CA GLY A 41 -1.35 -16.60 -4.32
C GLY A 41 -1.81 -17.90 -5.00
N PHE A 42 -1.50 -18.07 -6.28
CA PHE A 42 -1.78 -19.32 -7.00
C PHE A 42 -1.07 -20.52 -6.36
N LEU A 43 0.21 -20.40 -6.02
CA LEU A 43 0.98 -21.45 -5.37
C LEU A 43 0.42 -21.81 -3.97
N ALA A 44 0.00 -20.80 -3.19
CA ALA A 44 -0.63 -21.01 -1.89
C ALA A 44 -1.95 -21.80 -2.02
N ILE A 45 -2.79 -21.44 -3.00
CA ILE A 45 -4.03 -22.18 -3.28
C ILE A 45 -3.71 -23.62 -3.73
N ARG A 46 -2.75 -23.78 -4.64
CA ARG A 46 -2.42 -25.09 -5.21
C ARG A 46 -1.82 -26.06 -4.19
N SER A 47 -1.14 -25.53 -3.17
CA SER A 47 -0.56 -26.28 -2.05
C SER A 47 -1.54 -26.53 -0.90
N GLY A 48 -2.80 -26.09 -1.01
CA GLY A 48 -3.82 -26.30 0.02
C GLY A 48 -3.80 -25.28 1.16
N HIS A 49 -3.04 -24.19 0.99
CA HIS A 49 -2.88 -23.10 1.96
C HIS A 49 -3.60 -21.82 1.48
N SER A 50 -4.84 -21.95 1.03
CA SER A 50 -5.63 -20.82 0.50
C SER A 50 -5.84 -19.71 1.56
N GLU A 51 -5.75 -20.05 2.84
CA GLU A 51 -5.82 -19.12 3.95
C GLU A 51 -4.60 -18.18 4.06
N TRP A 52 -3.48 -18.50 3.39
CA TRP A 52 -2.29 -17.64 3.35
C TRP A 52 -2.40 -16.53 2.31
N VAL A 53 -3.34 -16.63 1.37
CA VAL A 53 -3.47 -15.66 0.27
C VAL A 53 -3.71 -14.26 0.81
N ALA A 54 -4.63 -14.09 1.76
CA ALA A 54 -4.95 -12.77 2.30
C ALA A 54 -3.75 -12.07 2.98
N PRO A 55 -3.06 -12.68 3.96
CA PRO A 55 -1.88 -12.05 4.56
C PRO A 55 -0.73 -11.88 3.56
N LEU A 56 -0.56 -12.80 2.60
CA LEU A 56 0.48 -12.67 1.57
C LEU A 56 0.23 -11.46 0.66
N ILE A 57 -1.00 -11.31 0.16
CA ILE A 57 -1.38 -10.16 -0.65
C ILE A 57 -1.29 -8.86 0.16
N LEU A 58 -1.70 -8.88 1.43
CA LEU A 58 -1.58 -7.70 2.30
C LEU A 58 -0.11 -7.28 2.50
N ALA A 59 0.81 -8.24 2.63
CA ALA A 59 2.24 -7.97 2.72
C ALA A 59 2.76 -7.30 1.44
N ILE A 60 2.34 -7.80 0.27
CA ILE A 60 2.71 -7.23 -1.03
C ILE A 60 2.15 -5.82 -1.18
N VAL A 61 0.91 -5.56 -0.76
CA VAL A 61 0.33 -4.20 -0.74
C VAL A 61 1.15 -3.26 0.15
N GLY A 62 1.60 -3.72 1.31
CA GLY A 62 2.48 -2.95 2.19
C GLY A 62 3.82 -2.63 1.53
N ILE A 63 4.49 -3.63 0.94
CA ILE A 63 5.76 -3.47 0.23
C ILE A 63 5.61 -2.53 -0.96
N HIS A 64 4.53 -2.67 -1.72
CA HIS A 64 4.19 -1.83 -2.86
C HIS A 64 4.12 -0.34 -2.51
N PHE A 65 3.65 0.01 -1.31
CA PHE A 65 3.64 1.41 -0.88
C PHE A 65 5.03 2.03 -0.74
N PHE A 66 6.09 1.26 -0.49
CA PHE A 66 7.45 1.80 -0.47
C PHE A 66 7.89 2.25 -1.87
N ALA A 67 7.60 1.43 -2.88
CA ALA A 67 7.89 1.80 -4.27
C ALA A 67 7.05 3.02 -4.69
N LEU A 68 5.76 3.04 -4.33
CA LEU A 68 4.89 4.19 -4.60
C LEU A 68 5.32 5.45 -3.85
N ALA A 69 5.85 5.33 -2.64
CA ALA A 69 6.36 6.47 -1.88
C ALA A 69 7.49 7.19 -2.61
N PHE A 70 8.35 6.43 -3.31
CA PHE A 70 9.38 6.97 -4.18
C PHE A 70 8.78 7.61 -5.43
N VAL A 71 7.91 6.89 -6.14
CA VAL A 71 7.28 7.36 -7.39
C VAL A 71 6.51 8.66 -7.19
N PHE A 72 5.77 8.79 -6.10
CA PHE A 72 4.94 9.97 -5.81
C PHE A 72 5.64 11.01 -4.92
N ALA A 73 6.88 10.74 -4.48
CA ALA A 73 7.60 11.57 -3.51
C ALA A 73 6.75 11.91 -2.26
N GLN A 74 5.96 10.93 -1.78
CA GLN A 74 5.05 11.09 -0.64
C GLN A 74 5.50 10.20 0.54
N PRO A 75 6.19 10.77 1.56
CA PRO A 75 6.68 9.99 2.69
C PRO A 75 5.59 9.31 3.52
N VAL A 76 4.36 9.82 3.49
CA VAL A 76 3.22 9.19 4.17
C VAL A 76 2.94 7.76 3.67
N LEU A 77 3.31 7.46 2.42
CA LEU A 77 3.19 6.11 1.87
C LEU A 77 4.21 5.14 2.49
N HIS A 78 5.39 5.59 2.93
CA HIS A 78 6.30 4.75 3.71
C HIS A 78 5.68 4.35 5.05
N LEU A 79 4.97 5.27 5.72
CA LEU A 79 4.27 4.98 6.96
C LEU A 79 3.17 3.94 6.73
N SER A 80 2.35 4.11 5.70
CA SER A 80 1.36 3.10 5.29
C SER A 80 2.01 1.76 5.01
N GLY A 81 3.10 1.75 4.24
CA GLY A 81 3.84 0.53 3.90
C GLY A 81 4.32 -0.23 5.13
N VAL A 82 5.00 0.44 6.06
CA VAL A 82 5.48 -0.16 7.31
C VAL A 82 4.32 -0.77 8.10
N LEU A 83 3.26 0.01 8.35
CA LEU A 83 2.15 -0.45 9.18
C LEU A 83 1.41 -1.64 8.55
N ILE A 84 1.14 -1.58 7.25
CA ILE A 84 0.42 -2.65 6.54
C ILE A 84 1.28 -3.91 6.42
N THR A 85 2.58 -3.79 6.14
CA THR A 85 3.49 -4.96 6.15
C THR A 85 3.56 -5.61 7.53
N LEU A 86 3.67 -4.82 8.60
CA LEU A 86 3.65 -5.37 9.96
C LEU A 86 2.33 -6.07 10.28
N ILE A 87 1.19 -5.49 9.88
CA ILE A 87 -0.12 -6.11 10.07
C ILE A 87 -0.23 -7.42 9.30
N ALA A 88 0.29 -7.50 8.08
CA ALA A 88 0.30 -8.72 7.30
C ALA A 88 1.07 -9.84 8.01
N ILE A 89 2.24 -9.51 8.59
CA ILE A 89 3.04 -10.44 9.40
C ILE A 89 2.24 -10.88 10.63
N VAL A 90 1.66 -9.94 11.39
CA VAL A 90 0.86 -10.26 12.59
C VAL A 90 -0.35 -11.14 12.24
N ALA A 91 -1.10 -10.78 11.20
CA ALA A 91 -2.29 -11.51 10.75
C ALA A 91 -1.96 -12.94 10.28
N PHE A 92 -0.74 -13.17 9.77
CA PHE A 92 -0.27 -14.50 9.41
C PHE A 92 -0.09 -15.42 10.64
N PHE A 93 0.35 -14.87 11.76
CA PHE A 93 0.63 -15.62 13.00
C PHE A 93 -0.53 -15.67 14.00
N LEU A 94 -1.59 -14.87 13.80
CA LEU A 94 -2.73 -14.85 14.71
C LEU A 94 -3.52 -16.18 14.71
N PRO A 95 -4.17 -16.54 15.85
CA PRO A 95 -4.91 -17.79 15.96
C PRO A 95 -6.04 -17.90 14.93
N ARG A 96 -6.13 -19.08 14.31
CA ARG A 96 -7.14 -19.40 13.28
C ARG A 96 -8.47 -19.93 13.84
N GLY A 97 -8.49 -20.35 15.10
CA GLY A 97 -9.69 -20.85 15.77
C GLY A 97 -10.84 -19.83 15.85
N PRO A 98 -10.60 -18.59 16.34
CA PRO A 98 -11.65 -17.58 16.45
C PRO A 98 -12.01 -16.89 15.13
N ALA A 99 -11.09 -16.80 14.16
CA ALA A 99 -11.33 -16.14 12.89
C ALA A 99 -10.31 -16.54 11.81
N ALA A 100 -10.71 -16.43 10.54
CA ALA A 100 -9.82 -16.66 9.40
C ALA A 100 -8.71 -15.57 9.31
N PRO A 101 -7.52 -15.88 8.77
CA PRO A 101 -6.46 -14.88 8.55
C PRO A 101 -6.90 -13.63 7.79
N SER A 102 -7.84 -13.78 6.85
CA SER A 102 -8.42 -12.66 6.09
C SER A 102 -9.21 -11.69 6.96
N PHE A 103 -9.90 -12.19 8.00
CA PHE A 103 -10.58 -11.34 8.98
C PHE A 103 -9.58 -10.48 9.75
N TRP A 104 -8.48 -11.07 10.22
CA TRP A 104 -7.42 -10.34 10.93
C TRP A 104 -6.77 -9.28 10.04
N CYS A 105 -6.51 -9.60 8.78
CA CYS A 105 -6.03 -8.65 7.77
C CYS A 105 -6.98 -7.44 7.65
N GLY A 106 -8.28 -7.69 7.52
CA GLY A 106 -9.29 -6.63 7.40
C GLY A 106 -9.44 -5.81 8.68
N LEU A 107 -9.62 -6.47 9.82
CA LEU A 107 -9.84 -5.83 11.12
C LEU A 107 -8.68 -4.91 11.51
N LEU A 108 -7.44 -5.35 11.28
CA LEU A 108 -6.26 -4.57 11.66
C LEU A 108 -5.85 -3.58 10.57
N GLY A 109 -5.97 -3.95 9.29
CA GLY A 109 -5.53 -3.13 8.15
C GLY A 109 -6.49 -1.98 7.82
N ALA A 110 -7.80 -2.20 7.88
CA ALA A 110 -8.78 -1.18 7.51
C ALA A 110 -8.68 0.11 8.36
N PRO A 111 -8.51 0.04 9.69
CA PRO A 111 -8.29 1.23 10.51
C PRO A 111 -7.06 2.04 10.07
N VAL A 112 -5.95 1.38 9.70
CA VAL A 112 -4.74 2.07 9.22
C VAL A 112 -5.04 2.85 7.95
N PHE A 113 -5.70 2.22 6.97
CA PHE A 113 -6.10 2.90 5.74
C PHE A 113 -7.04 4.07 5.98
N LEU A 114 -8.04 3.89 6.84
CA LEU A 114 -9.01 4.93 7.15
C LEU A 114 -8.38 6.11 7.89
N VAL A 115 -7.55 5.85 8.90
CA VAL A 115 -6.90 6.90 9.70
C VAL A 115 -5.92 7.69 8.84
N ILE A 116 -5.06 7.02 8.08
CA ILE A 116 -4.09 7.70 7.21
C ILE A 116 -4.82 8.44 6.08
N GLY A 117 -5.83 7.82 5.47
CA GLY A 117 -6.65 8.45 4.43
C GLY A 117 -7.37 9.70 4.94
N LEU A 118 -7.99 9.63 6.11
CA LEU A 118 -8.65 10.77 6.76
C LEU A 118 -7.64 11.87 7.11
N TRP A 119 -6.47 11.50 7.63
CA TRP A 119 -5.40 12.46 7.92
C TRP A 119 -4.97 13.21 6.65
N CYS A 120 -4.68 12.48 5.57
CA CYS A 120 -4.33 13.07 4.28
C CYS A 120 -5.43 13.99 3.75
N LEU A 121 -6.70 13.60 3.88
CA LEU A 121 -7.85 14.42 3.49
C LEU A 121 -7.93 15.72 4.29
N LEU A 122 -7.83 15.65 5.62
CA LEU A 122 -7.93 16.82 6.51
C LEU A 122 -6.78 17.79 6.26
N VAL A 123 -5.54 17.28 6.21
CA VAL A 123 -4.36 18.10 5.94
C VAL A 123 -4.43 18.70 4.53
N GLY A 124 -4.82 17.92 3.52
CA GLY A 124 -5.01 18.41 2.15
C GLY A 124 -6.05 19.52 2.07
N ARG A 125 -7.21 19.36 2.72
CA ARG A 125 -8.24 20.41 2.79
C ARG A 125 -7.74 21.69 3.47
N SER A 126 -7.03 21.56 4.59
CA SER A 126 -6.46 22.74 5.27
C SER A 126 -5.43 23.48 4.40
N ALA A 127 -4.63 22.75 3.62
CA ALA A 127 -3.62 23.34 2.75
C ALA A 127 -4.25 24.07 1.56
N MET A 128 -5.37 23.57 1.02
CA MET A 128 -6.11 24.25 -0.04
C MET A 128 -6.85 25.50 0.45
N ALA A 129 -7.37 25.49 1.68
CA ALA A 129 -8.07 26.65 2.26
C ALA A 129 -7.12 27.80 2.67
N ALA A 130 -5.82 27.52 2.78
CA ALA A 130 -4.79 28.48 3.16
C ALA A 130 -4.04 29.10 1.95
N ASN A 131 -4.34 28.67 0.72
CA ASN A 131 -3.88 29.29 -0.54
C ASN A 131 -5.03 30.05 -1.20
#